data_AF-A0A1Y5T897-F1
#
_entry.id   AF-A0A1Y5T897-F1
#
_cell.length_a   1.000
_cell.length_b   1.000
_cell.length_c   1.000
_cell.angle_alpha   90.00
_cell.angle_beta   90.00
_cell.angle_gamma   90.00
#
_symmetry.space_group_name_H-M   'P 1'
#
loop_
_entity.id
_entity.type
_entity.pdbx_description
1 polymer ?
#
loop_
_entity_poly.entity_id
_entity_poly.type
_entity_poly.pdbx_seq_one_letter_code
_entity_poly.pdbx_strand_id
1 'polypeptide(L)'
;MERYFAIDMPFWRFARNTLVVSCLGLFPLLLLFILRTPGFGAHLLNSGPALSRFLRQVITNGLPVVFAVNYLSFFLYAAGNARRTDGPVPMRLVLIDLPARVVLFIVLHAVIYFLSADWFGSFGGDHWQALTVVGPTLVRSALFENISGVYLYATLVGALPLYVSVMQSQSAHGTGFAAKLMRRMPGRAGPIILALLMVALSVVVLTAAAAVIVLLQSASV
;
A
#
# COMPACT_ATOMS: atom_id res chain seq x y z
N MET A 1 9.33 12.29 8.03
CA MET A 1 10.18 11.26 7.39
C MET A 1 11.61 11.35 7.88
N GLU A 2 12.28 12.50 7.78
CA GLU A 2 13.71 12.68 8.09
C GLU A 2 14.16 12.14 9.48
N ARG A 3 13.36 12.34 10.54
CA ARG A 3 13.67 11.82 11.88
C ARG A 3 13.50 10.30 12.03
N TYR A 4 12.59 9.70 11.27
CA TYR A 4 12.14 8.32 11.46
C TYR A 4 12.64 7.35 10.38
N PHE A 5 13.11 7.87 9.25
CA PHE A 5 13.54 7.11 8.08
C PHE A 5 14.76 7.79 7.46
N ALA A 6 15.93 7.56 8.05
CA ALA A 6 17.21 8.06 7.56
C ALA A 6 18.09 6.87 7.10
N ILE A 7 18.95 7.08 6.10
CA ILE A 7 19.74 5.99 5.50
C ILE A 7 20.90 5.53 6.41
N ASP A 8 21.37 6.42 7.28
CA ASP A 8 22.38 6.20 8.31
C ASP A 8 21.78 5.61 9.61
N MET A 9 20.46 5.47 9.67
CA MET A 9 19.77 4.85 10.81
C MET A 9 20.05 3.35 10.86
N PRO A 10 20.25 2.75 12.06
CA PRO A 10 20.34 1.30 12.21
C PRO A 10 19.13 0.58 11.59
N PHE A 11 19.39 -0.48 10.83
CA PHE A 11 18.39 -1.27 10.12
C PHE A 11 17.16 -1.59 10.97
N TRP A 12 17.36 -2.05 12.22
CA TRP A 12 16.25 -2.45 13.09
C TRP A 12 15.32 -1.31 13.46
N ARG A 13 15.84 -0.08 13.60
CA ARG A 13 15.00 1.09 13.89
C ARG A 13 14.17 1.48 12.67
N PHE A 14 14.78 1.45 11.48
CA PHE A 14 14.07 1.68 10.23
C PHE A 14 12.96 0.64 10.02
N ALA A 15 13.30 -0.65 10.15
CA ALA A 15 12.37 -1.76 10.03
C ALA A 15 11.21 -1.63 11.05
N ARG A 16 11.51 -1.35 12.32
CA ARG A 16 10.47 -1.14 13.35
C ARG A 16 9.54 0.01 12.97
N ASN A 17 10.06 1.15 12.53
CA ASN A 17 9.23 2.30 12.16
C ASN A 17 8.34 1.98 10.95
N THR A 18 8.87 1.27 9.95
CA THR A 18 8.09 0.78 8.81
C THR A 18 7.01 -0.20 9.25
N LEU A 19 7.31 -1.11 10.18
CA LEU A 19 6.37 -2.08 10.71
C LEU A 19 5.20 -1.37 11.42
N VAL A 20 5.50 -0.37 12.25
CA VAL A 20 4.47 0.43 12.92
C VAL A 20 3.56 1.12 11.91
N VAL A 21 4.12 1.77 10.89
CA VAL A 21 3.31 2.41 9.83
C VAL A 21 2.47 1.39 9.06
N SER A 22 3.04 0.22 8.79
CA SER A 22 2.35 -0.88 8.09
C SER A 22 1.17 -1.40 8.91
N CYS A 23 1.35 -1.61 10.22
CA CYS A 23 0.27 -2.01 11.13
C CYS A 23 -0.82 -0.92 11.24
N LEU A 24 -0.43 0.35 11.32
CA LEU A 24 -1.38 1.48 11.38
C LEU A 24 -2.19 1.62 10.09
N GLY A 25 -1.61 1.32 8.92
CA GLY A 25 -2.35 1.28 7.66
C GLY A 25 -3.24 0.03 7.52
N LEU A 26 -2.76 -1.11 8.02
CA LEU A 26 -3.42 -2.41 7.86
C LEU A 26 -4.62 -2.59 8.80
N PHE A 27 -4.46 -2.26 10.08
CA PHE A 27 -5.45 -2.58 11.11
C PHE A 27 -6.83 -1.93 10.87
N PRO A 28 -6.94 -0.61 10.57
CA PRO A 28 -8.23 0.00 10.30
C PRO A 28 -8.94 -0.61 9.08
N LEU A 29 -8.17 -1.00 8.05
CA LEU A 29 -8.72 -1.60 6.85
C LEU A 29 -9.15 -3.06 7.06
N LEU A 30 -8.47 -3.80 7.94
CA LEU A 30 -8.93 -5.13 8.37
C LEU A 30 -10.27 -5.04 9.10
N LEU A 31 -10.41 -4.09 10.04
CA LEU A 31 -11.68 -3.85 10.72
C LEU A 31 -12.77 -3.50 9.72
N LEU A 32 -12.49 -2.58 8.78
CA LEU A 32 -13.44 -2.23 7.72
C LEU A 32 -13.84 -3.45 6.88
N PHE A 33 -12.89 -4.30 6.49
CA PHE A 33 -13.16 -5.51 5.73
C PHE A 33 -14.05 -6.49 6.49
N ILE A 34 -13.79 -6.69 7.78
CA ILE A 34 -14.61 -7.56 8.64
C ILE A 34 -16.04 -7.01 8.76
N LEU A 35 -16.18 -5.70 9.00
CA LEU A 35 -17.49 -5.06 9.15
C LEU A 35 -18.29 -5.03 7.84
N ARG A 36 -17.61 -4.94 6.69
CA ARG A 36 -18.23 -4.89 5.36
C ARG A 36 -18.62 -6.27 4.83
N THR A 37 -18.16 -7.35 5.47
CA THR A 37 -18.44 -8.73 5.04
C THR A 37 -19.52 -9.34 5.94
N PRO A 38 -20.78 -9.47 5.47
CA PRO A 38 -21.88 -9.94 6.30
C PRO A 38 -21.59 -11.31 6.94
N GLY A 39 -21.86 -11.43 8.23
CA GLY A 39 -21.65 -12.67 8.98
C GLY A 39 -20.19 -13.07 9.25
N PHE A 40 -19.20 -12.39 8.66
CA PHE A 40 -17.80 -12.77 8.80
C PHE A 40 -17.27 -12.56 10.22
N GLY A 41 -17.59 -11.41 10.84
CA GLY A 41 -17.21 -11.15 12.24
C GLY A 41 -17.76 -12.21 13.20
N ALA A 42 -19.04 -12.58 13.05
CA ALA A 42 -19.66 -13.65 13.84
C ALA A 42 -18.99 -15.02 13.56
N HIS A 43 -18.66 -15.32 12.30
CA HIS A 43 -17.93 -16.53 11.95
C HIS A 43 -16.55 -16.59 12.62
N LEU A 44 -15.80 -15.48 12.65
CA LEU A 44 -14.49 -15.39 13.30
C LEU A 44 -14.60 -15.62 14.81
N LEU A 45 -15.63 -15.08 15.47
CA LEU A 45 -15.83 -15.22 16.93
C LEU A 45 -16.36 -16.60 17.34
N ASN A 46 -17.25 -17.17 16.54
CA ASN A 46 -17.98 -18.38 16.90
C ASN A 46 -17.34 -19.67 16.36
N SER A 47 -16.38 -19.55 15.43
CA SER A 47 -15.66 -20.70 14.86
C SER A 47 -14.23 -20.70 15.37
N GLY A 48 -13.94 -21.53 16.39
CA GLY A 48 -12.64 -21.56 17.09
C GLY A 48 -11.39 -21.42 16.19
N PRO A 49 -11.23 -22.23 15.12
CA PRO A 49 -10.04 -22.13 14.26
C PRO A 49 -10.13 -21.05 13.17
N ALA A 50 -11.27 -20.37 12.98
CA ALA A 50 -11.41 -19.36 11.92
C ALA A 50 -10.57 -18.11 12.23
N LEU A 51 -10.63 -17.61 13.46
CA LEU A 51 -9.83 -16.45 13.89
C LEU A 51 -8.34 -16.72 13.78
N SER A 52 -7.86 -17.88 14.23
CA SER A 52 -6.44 -18.23 14.19
C SER A 52 -5.92 -18.36 12.75
N ARG A 53 -6.71 -18.96 11.84
CA ARG A 53 -6.37 -19.03 10.41
C ARG A 53 -6.36 -17.65 9.75
N PHE A 54 -7.34 -16.81 10.05
CA PHE A 54 -7.42 -15.44 9.54
C PHE A 54 -6.21 -14.61 10.01
N LEU A 55 -5.92 -14.62 11.31
CA LEU A 55 -4.76 -13.92 11.87
C LEU A 55 -3.45 -14.46 11.30
N ARG A 56 -3.31 -15.78 11.16
CA ARG A 56 -2.14 -16.38 10.51
C ARG A 56 -1.99 -15.85 9.09
N GLN A 57 -3.04 -15.85 8.29
CA GLN A 57 -3.00 -15.32 6.92
C GLN A 57 -2.58 -13.84 6.88
N VAL A 58 -3.11 -13.03 7.80
CA VAL A 58 -2.72 -11.62 7.91
C VAL A 58 -1.24 -11.49 8.31
N ILE A 59 -0.77 -12.25 9.29
CA ILE A 59 0.60 -12.12 9.84
C ILE A 59 1.64 -12.72 8.90
N THR A 60 1.35 -13.84 8.22
CA THR A 60 2.34 -14.55 7.40
C THR A 60 2.29 -14.19 5.92
N ASN A 61 1.26 -13.47 5.47
CA ASN A 61 1.14 -13.05 4.08
C ASN A 61 0.92 -11.53 3.99
N GLY A 62 -0.19 -11.02 4.53
CA GLY A 62 -0.56 -9.62 4.39
C GLY A 62 0.45 -8.62 4.95
N LEU A 63 0.82 -8.79 6.22
CA LEU A 63 1.74 -7.90 6.90
C LEU A 63 3.13 -7.89 6.24
N PRO A 64 3.74 -9.03 5.86
CA PRO A 64 4.98 -9.06 5.08
C PRO A 64 4.89 -8.28 3.76
N VAL A 65 3.81 -8.42 3.00
CA VAL A 65 3.63 -7.68 1.74
C VAL A 65 3.54 -6.18 2.00
N VAL A 66 2.68 -5.75 2.93
CA VAL A 66 2.52 -4.32 3.26
C VAL A 66 3.83 -3.73 3.79
N PHE A 67 4.52 -4.48 4.65
CA PHE A 67 5.82 -4.12 5.18
C PHE A 67 6.86 -3.95 4.07
N ALA A 68 7.01 -4.92 3.17
CA ALA A 68 8.00 -4.89 2.10
C ALA A 68 7.77 -3.69 1.16
N VAL A 69 6.50 -3.44 0.80
CA VAL A 69 6.14 -2.30 -0.05
C VAL A 69 6.45 -0.97 0.62
N ASN A 70 6.04 -0.79 1.88
CA ASN A 70 6.35 0.42 2.63
C ASN A 70 7.84 0.59 2.87
N TYR A 71 8.55 -0.49 3.19
CA TYR A 71 9.99 -0.48 3.46
C TYR A 71 10.73 0.03 2.24
N LEU A 72 10.49 -0.58 1.07
CA LEU A 72 11.19 -0.21 -0.15
C LEU A 72 10.88 1.25 -0.53
N SER A 73 9.62 1.66 -0.47
CA SER A 73 9.22 3.04 -0.77
C SER A 73 9.90 4.05 0.16
N PHE A 74 9.89 3.81 1.48
CA PHE A 74 10.55 4.70 2.44
C PHE A 74 12.07 4.70 2.28
N PHE A 75 12.66 3.55 1.96
CA PHE A 75 14.09 3.43 1.75
C PHE A 75 14.53 4.20 0.50
N LEU A 76 13.84 4.01 -0.63
CA LEU A 76 14.10 4.74 -1.87
C LEU A 76 13.90 6.25 -1.68
N TYR A 77 12.88 6.65 -0.93
CA TYR A 77 12.68 8.05 -0.55
C TYR A 77 13.86 8.60 0.27
N ALA A 78 14.25 7.90 1.34
CA ALA A 78 15.35 8.32 2.21
C ALA A 78 16.68 8.39 1.45
N ALA A 79 16.97 7.39 0.60
CA ALA A 79 18.17 7.34 -0.23
C ALA A 79 18.20 8.46 -1.28
N GLY A 80 17.05 8.74 -1.91
CA GLY A 80 16.92 9.85 -2.87
C GLY A 80 17.03 11.22 -2.21
N ASN A 81 16.58 11.35 -0.95
CA ASN A 81 16.63 12.61 -0.21
C ASN A 81 18.01 12.87 0.43
N ALA A 82 18.71 11.83 0.90
CA ALA A 82 20.02 11.96 1.54
C ALA A 82 21.10 12.59 0.63
N ARG A 83 20.93 12.50 -0.69
CA ARG A 83 21.85 13.09 -1.68
C ARG A 83 21.51 14.53 -2.06
N ARG A 84 20.46 15.12 -1.46
CA ARG A 84 20.00 16.47 -1.80
C ARG A 84 20.46 17.45 -0.73
N THR A 85 21.12 18.51 -1.16
CA THR A 85 21.51 19.64 -0.29
C THR A 85 20.55 20.81 -0.42
N ASP A 86 19.93 21.02 -1.61
CA ASP A 86 19.11 22.21 -1.87
C ASP A 86 17.81 21.95 -2.63
N GLY A 87 16.79 22.75 -2.31
CA GLY A 87 15.51 22.85 -3.01
C GLY A 87 14.44 21.84 -2.58
N PRO A 88 13.19 22.02 -3.05
CA PRO A 88 12.07 21.18 -2.63
C PRO A 88 12.24 19.73 -3.12
N VAL A 89 11.81 18.78 -2.29
CA VAL A 89 11.73 17.37 -2.65
C VAL A 89 10.78 17.21 -3.84
N PRO A 90 11.21 16.61 -4.97
CA PRO A 90 10.48 16.74 -6.22
C PRO A 90 9.16 15.96 -6.20
N MET A 91 8.08 16.61 -6.67
CA MET A 91 6.72 16.05 -6.71
C MET A 91 6.64 14.75 -7.50
N ARG A 92 7.52 14.56 -8.50
CA ARG A 92 7.62 13.33 -9.29
C ARG A 92 7.82 12.07 -8.43
N LEU A 93 8.40 12.18 -7.24
CA LEU A 93 8.53 11.03 -6.34
C LEU A 93 7.16 10.48 -5.93
N VAL A 94 6.17 11.34 -5.66
CA VAL A 94 4.80 10.91 -5.36
C VAL A 94 4.13 10.28 -6.59
N LEU A 95 4.38 10.84 -7.78
CA LEU A 95 3.83 10.31 -9.03
C LEU A 95 4.38 8.93 -9.39
N ILE A 96 5.65 8.65 -9.09
CA ILE A 96 6.31 7.37 -9.34
C ILE A 96 6.00 6.35 -8.24
N ASP A 97 5.79 6.81 -7.00
CA ASP A 97 5.56 5.94 -5.85
C ASP A 97 4.31 5.06 -6.02
N LEU A 98 3.21 5.60 -6.54
CA LEU A 98 1.99 4.82 -6.76
C LEU A 98 2.21 3.66 -7.76
N PRO A 99 2.68 3.87 -9.01
CA PRO A 99 3.01 2.79 -9.92
C PRO A 99 4.00 1.78 -9.32
N ALA A 100 5.04 2.26 -8.61
CA ALA A 100 6.03 1.39 -8.00
C ALA A 100 5.42 0.48 -6.93
N ARG A 101 4.53 1.01 -6.08
CA ARG A 101 3.80 0.23 -5.07
C ARG A 101 2.91 -0.82 -5.71
N VAL A 102 2.19 -0.46 -6.78
CA VAL A 102 1.33 -1.40 -7.51
C VAL A 102 2.16 -2.51 -8.12
N VAL A 103 3.22 -2.19 -8.88
CA VAL A 103 4.10 -3.19 -9.49
C VAL A 103 4.71 -4.11 -8.43
N LEU A 104 5.23 -3.55 -7.34
CA LEU A 104 5.81 -4.35 -6.26
C LEU A 104 4.76 -5.25 -5.59
N PHE A 105 3.55 -4.74 -5.39
CA PHE A 105 2.44 -5.52 -4.83
C PHE A 105 2.09 -6.73 -5.72
N ILE A 106 2.05 -6.52 -7.04
CA ILE A 106 1.81 -7.57 -8.04
C ILE A 106 2.94 -8.60 -8.02
N VAL A 107 4.20 -8.14 -8.08
CA VAL A 107 5.38 -9.01 -8.09
C VAL A 107 5.43 -9.85 -6.81
N LEU A 108 5.22 -9.25 -5.64
CA LEU A 108 5.20 -9.98 -4.38
C LEU A 108 4.10 -11.04 -4.35
N HIS A 109 2.89 -10.73 -4.83
CA HIS A 109 1.81 -11.72 -4.90
C HIS A 109 2.14 -12.86 -5.87
N ALA A 110 2.68 -12.56 -7.04
CA ALA A 110 3.12 -13.56 -8.01
C ALA A 110 4.19 -14.48 -7.42
N VAL A 111 5.20 -13.92 -6.76
CA VAL A 111 6.26 -14.68 -6.08
C VAL A 111 5.69 -15.56 -4.97
N ILE A 112 4.80 -15.01 -4.13
CA ILE A 112 4.16 -15.78 -3.06
C ILE A 112 3.36 -16.95 -3.64
N TYR A 113 2.60 -16.73 -4.72
CA TYR A 113 1.77 -17.76 -5.33
C TYR A 113 2.63 -18.84 -5.99
N PHE A 114 3.67 -18.43 -6.71
CA PHE A 114 4.66 -19.33 -7.32
C PHE A 114 5.33 -20.22 -6.25
N LEU A 115 5.87 -19.62 -5.18
CA LEU A 115 6.51 -20.38 -4.10
C LEU A 115 5.51 -21.24 -3.31
N SER A 116 4.25 -20.81 -3.21
CA SER A 116 3.21 -21.58 -2.52
C SER A 116 2.81 -22.85 -3.27
N ALA A 117 2.98 -22.88 -4.60
CA ALA A 117 2.80 -24.09 -5.38
C ALA A 117 3.84 -25.15 -5.00
N ASP A 118 5.12 -24.76 -4.86
CA ASP A 118 6.19 -25.67 -4.45
C ASP A 118 6.06 -26.12 -2.99
N TRP A 119 5.89 -25.17 -2.06
CA TRP A 119 6.02 -25.46 -0.63
C TRP A 119 4.75 -26.03 0.00
N PHE A 120 3.58 -25.68 -0.55
CA PHE A 120 2.29 -26.07 0.03
C PHE A 120 1.43 -26.90 -0.93
N GLY A 121 1.92 -27.23 -2.14
CA GLY A 121 1.12 -27.90 -3.17
C GLY A 121 -0.08 -27.07 -3.62
N SER A 122 -0.03 -25.74 -3.42
CA SER A 122 -1.12 -24.84 -3.85
C SER A 122 -1.28 -24.91 -5.37
N PHE A 123 -2.50 -24.71 -5.88
CA PHE A 123 -2.78 -24.81 -7.32
C PHE A 123 -2.36 -26.15 -7.94
N GLY A 124 -2.42 -27.25 -7.16
CA GLY A 124 -1.99 -28.57 -7.62
C GLY A 124 -0.48 -28.71 -7.84
N GLY A 125 0.32 -27.75 -7.37
CA GLY A 125 1.77 -27.69 -7.63
C GLY A 125 2.14 -27.06 -8.97
N ASP A 126 1.18 -26.56 -9.75
CA ASP A 126 1.44 -25.93 -11.05
C ASP A 126 1.70 -24.41 -10.91
N HIS A 127 2.94 -24.01 -11.19
CA HIS A 127 3.36 -22.60 -11.20
C HIS A 127 2.60 -21.74 -12.20
N TRP A 128 2.29 -22.29 -13.38
CA TRP A 128 1.62 -21.54 -14.42
C TRP A 128 0.18 -21.27 -14.02
N GLN A 129 -0.49 -22.29 -13.47
CA GLN A 129 -1.80 -22.12 -12.87
C GLN A 129 -1.76 -21.08 -11.74
N ALA A 130 -0.74 -21.11 -10.87
CA ALA A 130 -0.57 -20.12 -9.80
C ALA A 130 -0.46 -18.68 -10.34
N LEU A 131 0.23 -18.46 -11.47
CA LEU A 131 0.37 -17.13 -12.06
C LEU A 131 -0.90 -16.64 -12.77
N THR A 132 -1.66 -17.54 -13.39
CA THR A 132 -2.91 -17.16 -14.09
C THR A 132 -3.96 -16.56 -13.15
N VAL A 133 -3.99 -16.96 -11.87
CA VAL A 133 -4.94 -16.44 -10.89
C VAL A 133 -4.52 -15.10 -10.26
N VAL A 134 -3.28 -14.64 -10.47
CA VAL A 134 -2.77 -13.39 -9.91
C VAL A 134 -3.56 -12.20 -10.45
N GLY A 135 -3.73 -12.10 -11.77
CA GLY A 135 -4.50 -11.01 -12.40
C GLY A 135 -5.93 -10.88 -11.85
N PRO A 136 -6.76 -11.94 -11.91
CA PRO A 136 -8.12 -11.93 -11.35
C PRO A 136 -8.15 -11.60 -9.85
N THR A 137 -7.19 -12.10 -9.07
CA THR A 137 -7.08 -11.79 -7.64
C THR A 137 -6.87 -10.31 -7.42
N LEU A 138 -5.96 -9.69 -8.17
CA LEU A 138 -5.61 -8.28 -8.05
C LEU A 138 -6.73 -7.34 -8.49
N VAL A 139 -7.49 -7.71 -9.52
CA VAL A 139 -8.69 -6.97 -9.94
C VAL A 139 -9.70 -6.93 -8.78
N ARG A 140 -10.00 -8.09 -8.17
CA ARG A 140 -10.86 -8.17 -6.98
C ARG A 140 -10.26 -7.43 -5.78
N SER A 141 -8.94 -7.43 -5.62
CA SER A 141 -8.25 -6.66 -4.58
C SER A 141 -8.45 -5.16 -4.75
N ALA A 142 -8.32 -4.65 -5.97
CA ALA A 142 -8.55 -3.24 -6.28
C ALA A 142 -10.03 -2.84 -6.09
N LEU A 143 -10.98 -3.77 -6.20
CA LEU A 143 -12.39 -3.54 -5.86
C LEU A 143 -12.71 -3.73 -4.36
N PHE A 144 -11.71 -4.05 -3.54
CA PHE A 144 -11.85 -4.35 -2.10
C PHE A 144 -12.76 -5.56 -1.81
N GLU A 145 -12.77 -6.57 -2.69
CA GLU A 145 -13.61 -7.76 -2.60
C GLU A 145 -12.92 -8.96 -1.95
N ASN A 146 -11.62 -8.86 -1.69
CA ASN A 146 -10.85 -9.91 -1.03
C ASN A 146 -9.84 -9.33 -0.03
N ILE A 147 -9.26 -10.20 0.78
CA ILE A 147 -8.31 -9.79 1.83
C ILE A 147 -7.01 -9.19 1.26
N SER A 148 -6.60 -9.58 0.05
CA SER A 148 -5.48 -8.94 -0.65
C SER A 148 -5.79 -7.47 -0.99
N GLY A 149 -7.07 -7.10 -1.16
CA GLY A 149 -7.50 -5.70 -1.24
C GLY A 149 -7.12 -4.92 0.01
N VAL A 150 -7.37 -5.48 1.19
CA VAL A 150 -6.95 -4.87 2.46
C VAL A 150 -5.45 -4.56 2.46
N TYR A 151 -4.63 -5.48 1.95
CA TYR A 151 -3.19 -5.31 1.88
C TYR A 151 -2.80 -4.22 0.87
N LEU A 152 -3.40 -4.23 -0.32
CA LEU A 152 -3.17 -3.21 -1.36
C LEU A 152 -3.45 -1.81 -0.81
N TYR A 153 -4.62 -1.60 -0.22
CA TYR A 153 -5.02 -0.30 0.32
C TYR A 153 -4.21 0.10 1.55
N ALA A 154 -3.77 -0.87 2.37
CA ALA A 154 -2.86 -0.60 3.49
C ALA A 154 -1.51 -0.04 3.00
N THR A 155 -1.04 -0.45 1.81
CA THR A 155 0.16 0.16 1.21
C THR A 155 -0.07 1.62 0.81
N LEU A 156 -1.28 2.01 0.39
CA LEU A 156 -1.60 3.39 0.02
C LEU A 156 -1.72 4.28 1.26
N VAL A 157 -2.40 3.80 2.30
CA VAL A 157 -2.48 4.49 3.60
C VAL A 157 -1.08 4.62 4.21
N GLY A 158 -0.26 3.57 4.09
CA GLY A 158 1.14 3.57 4.50
C GLY A 158 1.99 4.62 3.79
N ALA A 159 1.59 5.11 2.61
CA ALA A 159 2.31 6.16 1.89
C ALA A 159 2.14 7.57 2.51
N LEU A 160 1.14 7.78 3.39
CA LEU A 160 0.82 9.10 3.94
C LEU A 160 2.02 9.84 4.55
N PRO A 161 2.87 9.23 5.40
CA PRO A 161 4.03 9.94 5.96
C PRO A 161 4.99 10.44 4.88
N LEU A 162 5.18 9.67 3.80
CA LEU A 162 6.01 10.06 2.65
C LEU A 162 5.37 11.25 1.92
N TYR A 163 4.07 11.14 1.60
CA TYR A 163 3.37 12.18 0.85
C TYR A 163 3.34 13.49 1.63
N VAL A 164 3.01 13.44 2.92
CA VAL A 164 3.05 14.62 3.81
C VAL A 164 4.45 15.25 3.82
N SER A 165 5.52 14.46 3.85
CA SER A 165 6.90 14.97 3.83
C SER A 165 7.23 15.69 2.52
N VAL A 166 6.84 15.11 1.38
CA VAL A 166 7.00 15.77 0.06
C VAL A 166 6.21 17.06 0.01
N MET A 167 4.94 17.04 0.42
CA MET A 167 4.07 18.23 0.42
C MET A 167 4.58 19.32 1.36
N GLN A 168 5.13 18.96 2.52
CA GLN A 168 5.75 19.90 3.45
C GLN A 168 6.99 20.55 2.84
N SER A 169 7.87 19.76 2.21
CA SER A 169 9.04 20.29 1.52
C SER A 169 8.66 21.23 0.36
N GLN A 170 7.63 20.85 -0.42
CA GLN A 170 7.07 21.67 -1.50
C GLN A 170 6.41 22.95 -0.97
N SER A 171 5.69 22.88 0.15
CA SER A 171 5.12 24.07 0.78
C SER A 171 6.21 25.01 1.30
N ALA A 172 7.29 24.49 1.88
CA ALA A 172 8.38 25.31 2.39
C ALA A 172 9.22 25.95 1.27
N HIS A 173 9.64 25.18 0.26
CA HIS A 173 10.66 25.61 -0.72
C HIS A 173 10.15 25.70 -2.16
N GLY A 174 8.95 25.21 -2.46
CA GLY A 174 8.38 25.21 -3.81
C GLY A 174 7.80 26.57 -4.23
N THR A 175 7.74 26.79 -5.55
CA THR A 175 7.20 28.00 -6.17
C THR A 175 5.96 27.74 -7.04
N GLY A 176 5.61 26.47 -7.27
CA GLY A 176 4.50 26.04 -8.12
C GLY A 176 3.10 26.31 -7.55
N PHE A 177 2.07 26.08 -8.36
CA PHE A 177 0.67 26.29 -7.98
C PHE A 177 0.27 25.52 -6.71
N ALA A 178 0.63 24.25 -6.62
CA ALA A 178 0.34 23.42 -5.45
C ALA A 178 0.98 23.99 -4.16
N ALA A 179 2.22 24.51 -4.24
CA ALA A 179 2.89 25.15 -3.11
C ALA A 179 2.15 26.42 -2.67
N LYS A 180 1.74 27.28 -3.62
CA LYS A 180 0.93 28.47 -3.33
C LYS A 180 -0.40 28.11 -2.69
N LEU A 181 -1.08 27.07 -3.17
CA LEU A 181 -2.35 26.60 -2.62
C LEU A 181 -2.20 26.09 -1.19
N MET A 182 -1.17 25.27 -0.91
CA MET A 182 -0.90 24.75 0.43
C MET A 182 -0.60 25.84 1.45
N ARG A 183 0.10 26.91 1.05
CA ARG A 183 0.44 28.06 1.92
C ARG A 183 -0.77 28.93 2.30
N ARG A 184 -1.90 28.81 1.61
CA ARG A 184 -3.14 29.53 1.98
C ARG A 184 -3.79 28.97 3.24
N MET A 185 -3.44 27.75 3.63
CA MET A 185 -3.98 27.10 4.81
C MET A 185 -3.05 27.29 6.02
N PRO A 186 -3.58 27.42 7.24
CA PRO A 186 -2.78 27.64 8.43
C PRO A 186 -1.93 26.41 8.78
N GLY A 187 -0.67 26.68 9.17
CA GLY A 187 0.26 25.67 9.69
C GLY A 187 0.51 24.51 8.72
N ARG A 188 0.30 23.28 9.20
CA ARG A 188 0.57 22.04 8.44
C ARG A 188 -0.67 21.48 7.72
N ALA A 189 -1.81 22.16 7.78
CA ALA A 189 -3.07 21.67 7.22
C ALA A 189 -2.99 21.47 5.70
N GLY A 190 -2.44 22.44 4.97
CA GLY A 190 -2.31 22.38 3.50
C GLY A 190 -1.58 21.13 3.01
N PRO A 191 -0.34 20.86 3.47
CA PRO A 191 0.38 19.64 3.11
C PRO A 191 -0.34 18.33 3.46
N ILE A 192 -1.01 18.29 4.62
CA ILE A 192 -1.74 17.09 5.07
C ILE A 192 -2.95 16.84 4.17
N ILE A 193 -3.75 17.88 3.91
CA ILE A 193 -4.94 17.78 3.06
C ILE A 193 -4.54 17.35 1.64
N LEU A 194 -3.49 17.95 1.06
CA LEU A 194 -3.05 17.56 -0.27
C LEU A 194 -2.52 16.12 -0.31
N ALA A 195 -1.80 15.67 0.73
CA ALA A 195 -1.38 14.28 0.83
C ALA A 195 -2.56 13.30 0.90
N LEU A 196 -3.58 13.63 1.70
CA LEU A 196 -4.83 12.85 1.78
C LEU A 196 -5.56 12.80 0.44
N LEU A 197 -5.66 13.94 -0.26
CA LEU A 197 -6.25 14.01 -1.60
C LEU A 197 -5.49 13.14 -2.61
N MET A 198 -4.15 13.11 -2.56
CA MET A 198 -3.35 12.25 -3.43
C MET A 198 -3.57 10.75 -3.14
N VAL A 199 -3.71 10.37 -1.86
CA VAL A 199 -4.07 9.00 -1.49
C VAL A 199 -5.48 8.66 -1.96
N ALA A 200 -6.46 9.54 -1.75
CA ALA A 200 -7.83 9.36 -2.22
C ALA A 200 -7.90 9.24 -3.75
N LEU A 201 -7.16 10.09 -4.47
CA LEU A 201 -7.04 9.99 -5.93
C LEU A 201 -6.44 8.65 -6.35
N SER A 202 -5.41 8.17 -5.65
CA SER A 202 -4.79 6.87 -5.92
C SER A 202 -5.79 5.72 -5.77
N VAL A 203 -6.63 5.77 -4.73
CA VAL A 203 -7.73 4.82 -4.51
C VAL A 203 -8.72 4.84 -5.67
N VAL A 204 -9.17 6.02 -6.08
CA VAL A 204 -10.10 6.18 -7.20
C VAL A 204 -9.50 5.64 -8.50
N VAL A 205 -8.26 6.00 -8.82
CA VAL A 205 -7.57 5.55 -10.04
C VAL A 205 -7.46 4.03 -10.07
N LEU A 206 -7.05 3.40 -8.97
CA LEU A 206 -6.94 1.94 -8.89
C LEU A 206 -8.28 1.24 -9.03
N THR A 207 -9.31 1.76 -8.37
CA THR A 207 -10.66 1.19 -8.41
C THR A 207 -11.26 1.34 -9.82
N ALA A 208 -11.10 2.51 -10.44
CA ALA A 208 -11.57 2.78 -11.79
C ALA A 208 -10.84 1.91 -12.82
N ALA A 209 -9.52 1.75 -12.71
CA ALA A 209 -8.76 0.87 -13.58
C ALA A 209 -9.25 -0.58 -13.49
N ALA A 210 -9.49 -1.08 -12.27
CA ALA A 210 -10.04 -2.41 -12.06
C ALA A 210 -11.45 -2.57 -12.65
N ALA A 211 -12.32 -1.57 -12.45
CA ALA A 211 -13.67 -1.56 -13.01
C ALA A 211 -13.64 -1.58 -14.55
N VAL A 212 -12.75 -0.81 -15.18
CA VAL A 212 -12.54 -0.83 -16.64
C VAL A 212 -12.06 -2.21 -17.10
N ILE A 213 -11.12 -2.85 -16.40
CA ILE A 213 -10.67 -4.20 -16.74
C ILE A 213 -11.84 -5.19 -16.69
N VAL A 214 -12.67 -5.15 -15.64
CA VAL A 214 -13.86 -6.02 -15.54
C VAL A 214 -14.83 -5.77 -16.68
N LEU A 215 -15.12 -4.50 -17.00
CA LEU A 215 -16.01 -4.15 -18.11
C LEU A 215 -15.50 -4.70 -19.45
N LEU A 216 -14.21 -4.53 -19.75
CA LEU A 216 -13.60 -5.04 -20.98
C LEU A 216 -13.61 -6.58 -21.04
N GLN A 217 -13.42 -7.25 -19.90
CA GLN A 217 -13.53 -8.71 -19.81
C GLN A 217 -14.96 -9.20 -20.01
N SER A 218 -15.96 -8.48 -19.50
CA SER A 218 -17.38 -8.83 -19.71
C SER A 218 -17.88 -8.57 -21.13
N ALA A 219 -17.29 -7.62 -21.85
CA ALA A 219 -17.66 -7.28 -23.22
C ALA A 219 -16.98 -8.16 -24.28
N SER A 220 -16.02 -8.99 -23.88
CA SER A 220 -15.30 -9.94 -24.75
C SER A 220 -15.86 -11.37 -24.67
N VAL A 221 -16.98 -11.54 -23.97
CA VAL A 221 -17.78 -12.78 -23.85
C VAL A 221 -19.11 -12.57 -24.59
#